data_AF-A0A2M8GCH2-F1
#
_entry.id   AF-A0A2M8GCH2-F1
#
_cell.length_a   1.000
_cell.length_b   1.000
_cell.length_c   1.000
_cell.angle_alpha   90.00
_cell.angle_beta   90.00
_cell.angle_gamma   90.00
#
_symmetry.space_group_name_H-M   'P 1'
#
loop_
_entity.id
_entity.type
_entity.pdbx_description
1 polymer ?
#
loop_
_entity_poly.entity_id
_entity_poly.type
_entity_poly.pdbx_seq_one_letter_code
_entity_poly.pdbx_strand_id
1 'polypeptide(L)'
;VVIAVDISSSLDSSVPRSTIDTILQSINIMYAKISLVQLGKADVVIRPNVGYIGSSDFSKRHEAILEGEKAAMAALPDINAIISRLRQEGRLP
;
A
#
# COMPACT_ATOMS: atom_id res chain seq x y z
N VAL A 1 1.16 -2.20 17.16
CA VAL A 1 0.61 -2.76 15.90
C VAL A 1 0.92 -1.78 14.79
N VAL A 2 1.54 -2.25 13.72
CA VAL A 2 1.81 -1.48 12.50
C VAL A 2 0.90 -2.03 11.41
N ILE A 3 -0.01 -1.20 10.93
CA ILE A 3 -0.88 -1.49 9.79
C ILE A 3 -0.36 -0.67 8.62
N ALA A 4 0.22 -1.33 7.62
CA ALA A 4 0.73 -0.67 6.44
C ALA A 4 -0.33 -0.65 5.33
N VAL A 5 -0.39 0.45 4.59
CA VAL A 5 -1.25 0.61 3.40
C VAL A 5 -0.35 0.83 2.20
N ASP A 6 -0.41 -0.08 1.24
CA ASP A 6 0.42 -0.08 0.04
C ASP A 6 -0.43 0.26 -1.19
N ILE A 7 -0.26 1.47 -1.69
CA ILE A 7 -0.93 2.00 -2.89
C ILE A 7 -0.01 1.99 -4.12
N SER A 8 1.14 1.31 -4.04
CA SER A 8 2.09 1.31 -5.15
C SER A 8 1.49 0.65 -6.38
N SER A 9 1.71 1.26 -7.54
CA SER A 9 1.40 0.65 -8.83
C SER A 9 2.51 -0.32 -9.23
N SER A 10 2.17 -1.33 -10.04
CA SER A 10 3.17 -2.19 -10.66
C SER A 10 4.16 -1.35 -11.46
N LEU A 11 5.46 -1.64 -11.30
CA LEU A 11 6.51 -1.00 -12.09
C LEU A 11 6.16 -1.13 -13.57
N ASP A 12 6.10 0.01 -14.27
CA ASP A 12 5.94 0.01 -15.72
C ASP A 12 7.14 -0.73 -16.33
N SER A 13 6.87 -1.77 -17.12
CA SER A 13 7.89 -2.55 -17.82
C SER A 13 8.33 -1.87 -19.12
N SER A 14 7.77 -0.71 -19.45
CA SER A 14 8.15 0.04 -20.64
C SER A 14 9.62 0.50 -20.55
N VAL A 15 10.34 0.37 -21.67
CA VAL A 15 11.72 0.86 -21.76
C VAL A 15 11.68 2.40 -21.77
N PRO A 16 12.36 3.08 -20.83
CA PRO A 16 12.43 4.53 -20.80
C PRO A 16 12.93 5.09 -22.14
N ARG A 17 12.25 6.11 -22.69
CA ARG A 17 12.58 6.68 -24.01
C ARG A 17 13.45 7.94 -23.91
N SER A 18 13.53 8.55 -22.73
CA SER A 18 14.35 9.73 -22.47
C SER A 18 15.16 9.59 -21.18
N THR A 19 16.14 10.49 -20.99
CA THR A 19 16.93 10.57 -19.76
C THR A 19 16.06 10.86 -18.54
N ILE A 20 15.04 11.73 -18.68
CA ILE A 20 14.09 12.02 -17.60
C ILE A 20 13.30 10.75 -17.24
N ASP A 21 12.80 10.02 -18.23
CA ASP A 21 12.08 8.76 -17.98
C ASP A 21 12.96 7.74 -17.26
N THR A 22 14.25 7.69 -17.60
CA THR A 22 15.22 6.78 -16.98
C THR A 22 15.45 7.13 -15.50
N ILE A 23 15.53 8.42 -15.17
CA ILE A 23 15.65 8.90 -13.79
C ILE A 23 14.38 8.55 -13.00
N LEU A 24 13.20 8.84 -13.57
CA LEU A 24 11.92 8.53 -12.93
C LEU A 24 11.76 7.02 -12.70
N GLN A 25 12.11 6.19 -13.68
CA GLN A 25 12.06 4.74 -13.54
C GLN A 25 13.03 4.24 -12.45
N SER A 26 14.23 4.82 -12.35
CA SER A 26 15.20 4.48 -11.30
C SER A 26 14.65 4.81 -9.90
N ILE A 27 13.97 5.95 -9.76
CA ILE A 27 13.29 6.35 -8.51
C ILE A 27 12.17 5.37 -8.18
N ASN A 28 11.33 5.00 -9.16
CA ASN A 28 10.24 4.05 -8.97
C ASN A 28 10.76 2.68 -8.51
N ILE A 29 11.82 2.16 -9.14
CA ILE A 29 12.46 0.89 -8.75
C ILE A 29 12.99 0.96 -7.31
N MET A 30 13.66 2.06 -6.95
CA MET A 30 14.19 2.25 -5.61
C MET A 30 13.06 2.28 -4.57
N TYR A 31 12.00 3.04 -4.83
CA TYR A 31 10.84 3.14 -3.95
C TYR A 31 10.14 1.79 -3.78
N ALA A 32 9.96 1.03 -4.86
CA ALA A 32 9.39 -0.31 -4.81
C ALA A 32 10.22 -1.25 -3.92
N LYS A 33 11.55 -1.22 -4.03
CA LYS A 33 12.43 -2.01 -3.15
C LYS A 33 12.32 -1.60 -1.68
N ILE A 34 12.30 -0.30 -1.39
CA ILE A 34 12.14 0.20 -0.02
C ILE A 34 10.80 -0.24 0.55
N SER A 35 9.72 -0.09 -0.23
CA SER A 35 8.37 -0.50 0.16
C SER A 35 8.34 -1.97 0.55
N LEU A 36 8.88 -2.87 -0.28
CA LEU A 36 8.93 -4.31 0.04
C LEU A 36 9.61 -4.61 1.38
N VAL A 37 10.72 -3.93 1.69
CA VAL A 37 11.43 -4.11 2.97
C VAL A 37 10.61 -3.59 4.15
N GLN A 38 9.92 -2.45 4.00
CA GLN A 38 9.10 -1.88 5.07
C GLN A 38 7.82 -2.68 5.30
N LEU A 39 7.17 -3.14 4.22
CA LEU A 39 5.96 -3.97 4.30
C LEU A 39 6.21 -5.29 5.01
N GLY A 40 7.41 -5.87 4.88
CA GLY A 40 7.81 -7.07 5.63
C GLY A 40 7.89 -6.87 7.15
N LYS A 41 7.85 -5.63 7.65
CA LYS A 41 7.84 -5.31 9.08
C LYS A 41 6.44 -4.97 9.62
N ALA A 42 5.44 -4.92 8.76
CA ALA A 42 4.08 -4.61 9.16
C ALA A 42 3.40 -5.85 9.76
N ASP A 43 2.56 -5.64 10.77
CA ASP A 43 1.73 -6.70 11.33
C ASP A 43 0.57 -7.06 10.37
N VAL A 44 0.06 -6.06 9.64
CA VAL A 44 -0.98 -6.20 8.61
C VAL A 44 -0.63 -5.30 7.43
N VAL A 45 -0.80 -5.79 6.21
CA VAL A 45 -0.63 -5.02 4.97
C VAL A 45 -1.96 -4.96 4.22
N ILE A 46 -2.47 -3.76 3.97
CA ILE A 46 -3.68 -3.49 3.20
C ILE A 46 -3.26 -3.01 1.81
N ARG A 47 -3.76 -3.68 0.75
CA ARG A 47 -3.50 -3.33 -0.65
C ARG A 47 -4.81 -3.05 -1.39
N PRO A 48 -5.28 -1.78 -1.41
CA PRO A 48 -6.46 -1.42 -2.18
C PRO A 48 -6.18 -1.48 -3.69
N ASN A 49 -7.19 -1.83 -4.48
CA ASN A 49 -7.06 -1.90 -5.93
C ASN A 49 -7.18 -0.50 -6.56
N VAL A 50 -6.13 0.30 -6.43
CA VAL A 50 -6.07 1.69 -6.93
C VAL A 50 -4.93 1.93 -7.93
N GLY A 51 -4.15 0.91 -8.27
CA GLY A 51 -2.95 1.05 -9.11
C GLY A 51 -3.22 1.55 -10.54
N TYR A 52 -4.48 1.48 -11.01
CA TYR A 52 -4.92 2.02 -12.30
C TYR A 52 -5.36 3.50 -12.22
N ILE A 53 -5.45 4.07 -11.02
CA ILE A 53 -5.80 5.47 -10.80
C ILE A 53 -4.51 6.28 -10.83
N GLY A 54 -4.39 7.18 -11.82
CA GLY A 54 -3.22 8.05 -11.94
C GLY A 54 -3.10 8.97 -10.72
N SER A 55 -1.86 9.27 -10.30
CA SER A 55 -1.59 10.13 -9.15
C SER A 55 -2.17 11.54 -9.27
N SER A 56 -2.47 12.00 -10.48
CA SER A 56 -3.11 13.28 -10.81
C SER A 56 -4.59 13.17 -11.21
N ASP A 57 -5.17 11.96 -11.22
CA ASP A 57 -6.55 11.73 -11.65
C ASP A 57 -7.55 11.87 -10.48
N PHE A 58 -7.87 13.12 -10.14
CA PHE A 58 -8.82 13.44 -9.08
C PHE A 58 -10.29 13.09 -9.43
N SER A 59 -10.59 12.77 -10.69
CA SER A 59 -11.94 12.41 -11.11
C SER A 59 -12.39 11.08 -10.49
N LYS A 60 -11.45 10.17 -10.24
CA LYS A 60 -11.69 8.83 -9.67
C LYS A 60 -11.57 8.77 -8.15
N ARG A 61 -11.59 9.92 -7.46
CA ARG A 61 -11.45 9.96 -5.98
C ARG A 61 -12.45 9.06 -5.24
N HIS A 62 -13.68 8.97 -5.73
CA HIS A 62 -14.74 8.20 -5.08
C HIS A 62 -14.51 6.70 -5.21
N GLU A 63 -14.06 6.26 -6.39
CA GLU A 63 -13.63 4.89 -6.65
C GLU A 63 -12.43 4.51 -5.78
N ALA A 64 -11.43 5.40 -5.66
CA ALA A 64 -10.28 5.18 -4.79
C ALA A 64 -10.67 5.00 -3.32
N ILE A 65 -11.62 5.81 -2.82
CA ILE A 65 -12.15 5.69 -1.46
C ILE A 65 -12.84 4.34 -1.26
N LEU A 66 -13.70 3.95 -2.20
CA LEU A 66 -14.44 2.68 -2.12
C LEU A 66 -13.51 1.46 -2.11
N GLU A 67 -12.48 1.44 -2.96
CA GLU A 67 -11.48 0.37 -2.97
C GLU A 67 -10.65 0.35 -1.68
N GLY A 68 -10.40 1.53 -1.09
CA GLY A 68 -9.80 1.67 0.24
C GLY A 68 -10.67 1.04 1.34
N GLU A 69 -11.95 1.40 1.40
CA GLU A 69 -12.92 0.87 2.35
C GLU A 69 -13.05 -0.65 2.22
N LYS A 70 -13.20 -1.15 1.00
CA LYS A 70 -13.30 -2.59 0.71
C LYS A 70 -12.07 -3.36 1.18
N ALA A 71 -10.87 -2.85 0.90
CA ALA A 71 -9.63 -3.49 1.34
C ALA A 71 -9.46 -3.44 2.86
N ALA A 72 -9.85 -2.32 3.50
CA ALA A 72 -9.82 -2.20 4.95
C ALA A 72 -10.82 -3.15 5.63
N MET A 73 -12.05 -3.24 5.13
CA MET A 73 -13.06 -4.17 5.63
C MET A 73 -12.60 -5.62 5.56
N ALA A 74 -11.92 -6.01 4.47
CA ALA A 74 -11.36 -7.35 4.33
C ALA A 74 -10.25 -7.65 5.36
N ALA A 75 -9.50 -6.63 5.80
CA ALA A 75 -8.42 -6.77 6.78
C ALA A 75 -8.87 -6.66 8.26
N LEU A 76 -10.10 -6.19 8.52
CA LEU A 76 -10.63 -6.03 9.88
C LEU A 76 -10.54 -7.29 10.75
N PRO A 77 -10.84 -8.52 10.26
CA PRO A 77 -10.71 -9.73 11.07
C PRO A 77 -9.29 -9.94 11.61
N ASP A 78 -8.28 -9.77 10.75
CA ASP A 78 -6.87 -9.96 11.11
C ASP A 78 -6.39 -8.88 12.10
N ILE A 79 -6.78 -7.63 11.84
CA ILE A 79 -6.50 -6.50 12.75
C ILE A 79 -7.11 -6.76 14.13
N ASN A 80 -8.37 -7.19 14.18
CA ASN A 80 -9.06 -7.48 15.43
C ASN A 80 -8.42 -8.65 16.19
N ALA A 81 -7.95 -9.69 15.48
CA ALA A 81 -7.24 -10.80 16.09
C ALA A 81 -5.94 -10.32 16.78
N ILE A 82 -5.16 -9.46 16.11
CA ILE A 82 -3.90 -8.91 16.64
C ILE A 82 -4.17 -8.00 17.85
N ILE A 83 -5.17 -7.12 17.76
CA ILE A 83 -5.55 -6.23 18.86
C ILE A 83 -6.02 -7.05 20.07
N SER A 84 -6.86 -8.07 19.84
CA SER A 84 -7.37 -8.94 20.92
C SER A 84 -6.24 -9.68 21.64
N ARG A 85 -5.29 -10.24 20.88
CA ARG A 85 -4.09 -10.88 21.43
C ARG A 85 -3.29 -9.90 22.29
N LEU A 86 -3.06 -8.69 21.79
CA LEU A 86 -2.28 -7.69 22.53
C LEU A 86 -2.97 -7.18 23.80
N ARG A 87 -4.30 -7.11 23.82
CA ARG A 87 -5.09 -6.85 25.03
C ARG A 87 -4.93 -7.96 26.06
N GLN A 88 -4.97 -9.23 25.62
CA GLN A 88 -4.74 -10.39 26.51
C GLN A 88 -3.31 -10.41 27.09
N GLU A 89 -2.32 -9.96 26.30
CA GLU A 89 -0.93 -9.80 26.74
C GLU A 89 -0.71 -8.57 27.66
N GLY A 90 -1.74 -7.76 27.92
CA GLY A 90 -1.63 -6.52 28.71
C GLY A 90 -0.82 -5.41 28.03
N ARG A 91 -0.57 -5.53 26.71
CA ARG A 91 0.24 -4.59 25.92
C ARG A 91 -0.58 -3.47 25.28
N LEU A 92 -1.90 -3.59 25.33
CA LEU A 92 -2.86 -2.55 24.95
C LEU A 92 -3.90 -2.42 26.07
N PRO A 93 -4.36 -1.19 26.38
CA PRO A 93 -5.45 -0.96 27.33
C PRO A 93 -6.80 -1.50 26.82
#